data_AF-A0A4R8PML5-F1
#
_entry.id   AF-A0A4R8PML5-F1
#
_cell.length_a   1.000
_cell.length_b   1.000
_cell.length_c   1.000
_cell.angle_alpha   90.00
_cell.angle_beta   90.00
_cell.angle_gamma   90.00
#
_symmetry.space_group_name_H-M   'P 1'
#
loop_
_entity.id
_entity.type
_entity.pdbx_description
1 polymer ?
#
loop_
_entity_poly.entity_id
_entity_poly.type
_entity_poly.pdbx_seq_one_letter_code
_entity_poly.pdbx_strand_id
1 'polypeptide(L)'
;MDIEAIIRNPPFKLTEGDIRALRGHLDDFNHHTWEQAKQVIAAGEMGQLQREPRDLRNYIMWLAKIGETHGSVLEFVRRERLHWPMPIVPRSHVPFAHPEDWKILWNDWSYGFADGIMHLVVWSKSVIPVDAATGLPTAETTRLVENFLDCTFGKALGCRRDEDLLWFKQKAAWQSVRAVEHIHVLVRHVQLRDVERFVGRARTQTLQVLARNGNLDTGGTPMISSKMI
;
A
#
# COMPACT_ATOMS: atom_id res chain seq x y z
N MET A 1 -11.11 -6.72 -21.45
CA MET A 1 -11.36 -5.56 -20.56
C MET A 1 -11.27 -4.33 -21.42
N ASP A 2 -12.30 -3.49 -21.44
CA ASP A 2 -12.28 -2.22 -22.18
C ASP A 2 -11.50 -1.17 -21.37
N ILE A 3 -10.27 -0.88 -21.81
CA ILE A 3 -9.37 0.10 -21.18
C ILE A 3 -9.99 1.51 -21.22
N GLU A 4 -10.66 1.86 -22.31
CA GLU A 4 -11.26 3.19 -22.45
C GLU A 4 -12.48 3.34 -21.55
N ALA A 5 -13.24 2.26 -21.30
CA ALA A 5 -14.30 2.29 -20.28
C ALA A 5 -13.76 2.55 -18.87
N ILE A 6 -12.63 1.93 -18.51
CA ILE A 6 -11.95 2.17 -17.22
C ILE A 6 -11.50 3.61 -17.10
N ILE A 7 -10.89 4.16 -18.15
CA ILE A 7 -10.39 5.54 -18.15
C ILE A 7 -11.55 6.54 -18.04
N ARG A 8 -12.69 6.26 -18.68
CA ARG A 8 -13.89 7.12 -18.59
C ARG A 8 -14.54 7.08 -17.20
N ASN A 9 -14.57 5.92 -16.56
CA ASN A 9 -15.25 5.71 -15.27
C ASN A 9 -14.32 5.04 -14.24
N PRO A 10 -13.23 5.70 -13.80
CA PRO A 10 -12.27 5.06 -12.94
C PRO A 10 -12.76 5.02 -11.48
N PRO A 11 -12.45 3.96 -10.71
CA PRO A 11 -12.87 3.85 -9.31
C PRO A 11 -12.12 4.81 -8.36
N PHE A 12 -11.09 5.50 -8.86
CA PHE A 12 -10.34 6.54 -8.17
C PHE A 12 -9.74 7.50 -9.21
N LYS A 13 -9.21 8.64 -8.76
CA LYS A 13 -8.57 9.60 -9.66
C LYS A 13 -7.32 8.99 -10.29
N LEU A 14 -7.34 8.76 -11.61
CA LEU A 14 -6.17 8.36 -12.39
C LEU A 14 -5.28 9.57 -12.66
N THR A 15 -3.98 9.40 -12.51
CA THR A 15 -2.98 10.35 -13.02
C THR A 15 -2.82 10.19 -14.52
N GLU A 16 -2.19 11.17 -15.18
CA GLU A 16 -1.82 11.01 -16.60
C GLU A 16 -0.92 9.81 -16.84
N GLY A 17 -0.03 9.50 -15.88
CA GLY A 17 0.83 8.33 -15.98
C GLY A 17 0.08 7.02 -15.77
N ASP A 18 -0.95 6.97 -14.91
CA ASP A 18 -1.86 5.82 -14.84
C ASP A 18 -2.59 5.59 -16.17
N ILE A 19 -3.07 6.66 -16.82
CA ILE A 19 -3.72 6.58 -18.13
C ILE A 19 -2.74 6.08 -19.20
N ARG A 20 -1.50 6.60 -19.20
CA ARG A 20 -0.45 6.11 -20.10
C ARG A 20 -0.13 4.64 -19.84
N ALA A 21 0.02 4.23 -18.59
CA ALA A 21 0.25 2.85 -18.19
C ALA A 21 -0.89 1.94 -18.67
N LEU A 22 -2.15 2.35 -18.48
CA LEU A 22 -3.31 1.59 -18.93
C LEU A 22 -3.35 1.41 -20.45
N ARG A 23 -2.98 2.43 -21.22
CA ARG A 23 -2.96 2.40 -22.70
C ARG A 23 -1.71 1.75 -23.30
N GLY A 24 -0.60 1.78 -22.58
CA GLY A 24 0.71 1.31 -23.07
C GLY A 24 0.88 -0.21 -23.08
N HIS A 25 2.03 -0.63 -23.62
CA HIS A 25 2.50 -2.01 -23.51
C HIS A 25 3.23 -2.24 -22.17
N LEU A 26 3.20 -3.49 -21.71
CA LEU A 26 3.77 -3.86 -20.41
C LEU A 26 5.28 -3.62 -20.36
N ASP A 27 5.96 -3.85 -21.49
CA ASP A 27 7.42 -3.80 -21.61
C ASP A 27 8.00 -2.38 -21.51
N ASP A 28 7.14 -1.35 -21.60
CA ASP A 28 7.56 0.06 -21.53
C ASP A 28 7.57 0.61 -20.08
N PHE A 29 7.15 -0.18 -19.10
CA PHE A 29 7.07 0.29 -17.72
C PHE A 29 8.43 0.28 -17.03
N ASN A 30 8.95 1.49 -16.75
CA ASN A 30 10.15 1.67 -15.95
C ASN A 30 9.84 1.57 -14.47
N HIS A 31 10.45 0.59 -13.81
CA HIS A 31 10.31 0.41 -12.37
C HIS A 31 10.94 1.58 -11.60
N HIS A 32 10.24 2.04 -10.57
CA HIS A 32 10.71 3.13 -9.70
C HIS A 32 11.95 2.67 -8.93
N THR A 33 13.08 3.31 -9.19
CA THR A 33 14.30 3.09 -8.43
C THR A 33 14.19 3.70 -7.03
N TRP A 34 15.08 3.29 -6.13
CA TRP A 34 15.12 3.86 -4.78
C TRP A 34 15.35 5.38 -4.77
N GLU A 35 16.29 5.85 -5.61
CA GLU A 35 16.59 7.28 -5.69
C GLU A 35 15.44 8.08 -6.27
N GLN A 36 14.73 7.55 -7.27
CA GLN A 36 13.50 8.16 -7.78
C GLN A 36 12.42 8.21 -6.70
N ALA A 37 12.21 7.11 -5.96
CA ALA A 37 11.26 7.09 -4.85
C ALA A 37 11.60 8.15 -3.79
N LYS A 38 12.87 8.25 -3.41
CA LYS A 38 13.37 9.24 -2.46
C LYS A 38 13.13 10.68 -2.94
N GLN A 39 13.45 10.97 -4.21
CA GLN A 39 13.22 12.28 -4.81
C GLN A 39 11.73 12.65 -4.84
N VAL A 40 10.88 11.73 -5.29
CA VAL A 40 9.42 11.95 -5.38
C VAL A 40 8.80 12.16 -4.00
N ILE A 41 9.24 11.39 -2.99
CA ILE A 41 8.78 11.54 -1.61
C ILE A 41 9.21 12.90 -1.04
N ALA A 42 10.47 13.30 -1.23
CA ALA A 42 10.98 14.59 -0.77
C ALA A 42 10.26 15.77 -1.44
N ALA A 43 9.86 15.63 -2.70
CA ALA A 43 9.06 16.62 -3.42
C ALA A 43 7.57 16.65 -3.01
N GLY A 44 7.09 15.65 -2.26
CA GLY A 44 5.67 15.52 -1.93
C GLY A 44 4.79 15.17 -3.14
N GLU A 45 5.36 14.53 -4.16
CA GLU A 45 4.73 14.25 -5.47
C GLU A 45 4.44 12.76 -5.69
N MET A 46 4.08 12.03 -4.62
CA MET A 46 3.86 10.57 -4.63
C MET A 46 2.76 10.08 -5.59
N GLY A 47 2.06 10.97 -6.32
CA GLY A 47 1.25 10.60 -7.49
C GLY A 47 2.09 10.08 -8.68
N GLN A 48 3.39 10.33 -8.70
CA GLN A 48 4.29 9.77 -9.70
C GLN A 48 4.60 8.27 -9.47
N LEU A 49 4.41 7.77 -8.25
CA LEU A 49 4.65 6.37 -7.91
C LEU A 49 3.48 5.50 -8.39
N GLN A 50 3.68 4.88 -9.54
CA GLN A 50 2.66 4.11 -10.25
C GLN A 50 2.83 2.60 -10.07
N ARG A 51 1.72 1.89 -10.30
CA ARG A 51 1.71 0.43 -10.45
C ARG A 51 2.11 0.07 -11.87
N GLU A 52 2.68 -1.12 -12.03
CA GLU A 52 2.84 -1.73 -13.34
C GLU A 52 1.47 -1.85 -14.03
N PRO A 53 1.36 -1.67 -15.36
CA PRO A 53 0.07 -1.69 -16.06
C PRO A 53 -0.79 -2.92 -15.77
N ARG A 54 -0.18 -4.12 -15.69
CA ARG A 54 -0.91 -5.36 -15.37
C ARG A 54 -1.54 -5.28 -13.98
N ASP A 55 -0.79 -4.83 -13.00
CA ASP A 55 -1.28 -4.73 -11.63
C ASP A 55 -2.26 -3.57 -11.45
N LEU A 56 -2.10 -2.47 -12.19
CA LEU A 56 -3.08 -1.39 -12.21
C LEU A 56 -4.43 -1.88 -12.73
N ARG A 57 -4.44 -2.66 -13.81
CA ARG A 57 -5.67 -3.29 -14.35
C ARG A 57 -6.29 -4.26 -13.34
N ASN A 58 -5.48 -5.16 -12.78
CA ASN A 58 -5.93 -6.12 -11.77
C ASN A 58 -6.49 -5.41 -10.53
N TYR A 59 -5.84 -4.32 -10.10
CA TYR A 59 -6.27 -3.51 -8.97
C TYR A 59 -7.63 -2.85 -9.23
N ILE A 60 -7.84 -2.28 -10.40
CA ILE A 60 -9.13 -1.67 -10.79
C ILE A 60 -10.24 -2.72 -10.82
N MET A 61 -9.99 -3.90 -11.39
CA MET A 61 -10.95 -5.01 -11.37
C MET A 61 -11.28 -5.42 -9.94
N TRP A 62 -10.25 -5.58 -9.11
CA TRP A 62 -10.41 -5.97 -7.72
C TRP A 62 -11.23 -4.93 -6.94
N LEU A 63 -10.99 -3.63 -7.14
CA LEU A 63 -11.77 -2.56 -6.50
C LEU A 63 -13.26 -2.65 -6.84
N ALA A 64 -13.59 -2.78 -8.13
CA ALA A 64 -14.98 -2.91 -8.57
C ALA A 64 -15.65 -4.10 -7.90
N LYS A 65 -14.93 -5.23 -7.85
CA LYS A 65 -15.46 -6.49 -7.35
C LYS A 65 -15.60 -6.55 -5.83
N ILE A 66 -14.67 -5.95 -5.09
CA ILE A 66 -14.76 -5.82 -3.64
C ILE A 66 -15.93 -4.90 -3.26
N GLY A 67 -16.19 -3.85 -4.03
CA GLY A 67 -17.39 -3.03 -3.87
C GLY A 67 -18.68 -3.85 -3.91
N GLU A 68 -18.80 -4.78 -4.86
CA GLU A 68 -19.95 -5.68 -4.98
C GLU A 68 -20.05 -6.69 -3.83
N THR A 69 -18.93 -7.33 -3.47
CA THR A 69 -18.92 -8.51 -2.59
C THR A 69 -18.83 -8.18 -1.11
N HIS A 70 -18.17 -7.08 -0.76
CA HIS A 70 -17.91 -6.68 0.63
C HIS A 70 -18.53 -5.31 0.97
N GLY A 71 -19.27 -4.71 0.03
CA GLY A 71 -19.89 -3.39 0.15
C GLY A 71 -18.92 -2.22 -0.02
N SER A 72 -17.68 -2.36 0.47
CA SER A 72 -16.61 -1.37 0.23
C SER A 72 -15.22 -1.97 0.44
N VAL A 73 -14.21 -1.31 -0.12
CA VAL A 73 -12.80 -1.63 0.13
C VAL A 73 -12.43 -1.44 1.59
N LEU A 74 -13.03 -0.43 2.25
CA LEU A 74 -12.89 -0.22 3.69
C LEU A 74 -13.31 -1.48 4.46
N GLU A 75 -14.52 -1.98 4.19
CA GLU A 75 -15.03 -3.16 4.89
C GLU A 75 -14.20 -4.40 4.61
N PHE A 76 -13.74 -4.60 3.38
CA PHE A 76 -12.80 -5.68 3.05
C PHE A 76 -11.50 -5.57 3.85
N VAL A 77 -10.82 -4.42 3.78
CA VAL A 77 -9.54 -4.23 4.49
C VAL A 77 -9.75 -4.41 5.99
N ARG A 78 -10.82 -3.84 6.55
CA ARG A 78 -11.12 -3.96 7.96
C ARG A 78 -11.36 -5.42 8.37
N ARG A 79 -12.22 -6.15 7.66
CA ARG A 79 -12.62 -7.52 8.02
C ARG A 79 -11.53 -8.53 7.69
N GLU A 80 -11.05 -8.53 6.45
CA GLU A 80 -10.21 -9.58 5.88
C GLU A 80 -8.70 -9.35 6.07
N ARG A 81 -8.29 -8.15 6.47
CA ARG A 81 -6.85 -7.81 6.66
C ARG A 81 -6.55 -7.38 8.08
N LEU A 82 -7.27 -6.36 8.56
CA LEU A 82 -7.00 -5.75 9.85
C LEU A 82 -7.62 -6.57 11.00
N HIS A 83 -8.80 -7.14 10.76
CA HIS A 83 -9.67 -7.79 11.75
C HIS A 83 -10.05 -6.83 12.90
N TRP A 84 -10.23 -5.55 12.59
CA TRP A 84 -10.65 -4.55 13.58
C TRP A 84 -12.18 -4.52 13.74
N PRO A 85 -12.71 -4.54 14.97
CA PRO A 85 -14.16 -4.45 15.20
C PRO A 85 -14.71 -3.06 14.83
N MET A 86 -16.03 -2.96 14.77
CA MET A 86 -16.74 -1.69 14.55
C MET A 86 -17.41 -1.21 15.84
N PRO A 87 -17.31 0.09 16.21
CA PRO A 87 -16.54 1.16 15.55
C PRO A 87 -15.01 0.99 15.61
N ILE A 88 -14.26 1.50 14.62
CA ILE A 88 -12.79 1.60 14.72
C ILE A 88 -12.46 2.73 15.71
N VAL A 89 -12.14 2.36 16.94
CA VAL A 89 -11.80 3.32 18.00
C VAL A 89 -10.35 3.09 18.41
N PRO A 90 -9.47 4.11 18.29
CA PRO A 90 -8.12 4.01 18.80
C PRO A 90 -8.09 4.08 20.32
N ARG A 91 -7.16 3.37 20.94
CA ARG A 91 -6.79 3.53 22.36
C ARG A 91 -6.10 4.86 22.63
N SER A 92 -5.37 5.39 21.64
CA SER A 92 -4.68 6.67 21.71
C SER A 92 -4.96 7.55 20.49
N HIS A 93 -5.24 8.83 20.69
CA HIS A 93 -5.35 9.79 19.58
C HIS A 93 -3.99 10.11 18.94
N VAL A 94 -2.87 9.80 19.62
CA VAL A 94 -1.53 9.97 19.06
C VAL A 94 -1.23 8.79 18.12
N PRO A 95 -0.94 9.03 16.82
CA PRO A 95 -0.60 7.98 15.88
C PRO A 95 0.53 7.09 16.38
N PHE A 96 0.34 5.78 16.23
CA PHE A 96 1.34 4.74 16.55
C PHE A 96 1.74 4.63 18.03
N ALA A 97 1.07 5.34 18.94
CA ALA A 97 1.42 5.32 20.37
C ALA A 97 0.99 4.04 21.10
N HIS A 98 -0.06 3.36 20.65
CA HIS A 98 -0.55 2.13 21.27
C HIS A 98 -0.45 0.95 20.29
N PRO A 99 0.10 -0.21 20.68
CA PRO A 99 0.33 -1.35 19.79
C PRO A 99 -0.96 -1.95 19.20
N GLU A 100 -2.10 -1.82 19.88
CA GLU A 100 -3.39 -2.26 19.33
C GLU A 100 -3.96 -1.33 18.24
N ASP A 101 -3.40 -0.13 18.07
CA ASP A 101 -3.95 0.89 17.17
C ASP A 101 -3.33 0.88 15.78
N TRP A 102 -2.38 -0.02 15.53
CA TRP A 102 -1.74 -0.12 14.22
C TRP A 102 -1.49 -1.56 13.81
N LYS A 103 -1.30 -1.76 12.50
CA LYS A 103 -0.94 -3.06 11.94
C LYS A 103 -0.06 -2.87 10.71
N ILE A 104 1.02 -3.63 10.64
CA ILE A 104 1.93 -3.65 9.49
C ILE A 104 1.52 -4.82 8.60
N LEU A 105 1.29 -4.53 7.32
CA LEU A 105 0.92 -5.53 6.32
C LEU A 105 1.73 -5.32 5.05
N TRP A 106 1.87 -6.37 4.24
CA TRP A 106 2.25 -6.22 2.85
C TRP A 106 1.25 -5.32 2.12
N ASN A 107 1.74 -4.50 1.18
CA ASN A 107 0.84 -3.84 0.25
C ASN A 107 0.32 -4.89 -0.74
N ASP A 108 -0.97 -5.24 -0.60
CA ASP A 108 -1.65 -6.19 -1.46
C ASP A 108 -1.61 -5.80 -2.94
N TRP A 109 -1.44 -4.52 -3.26
CA TRP A 109 -1.33 -3.98 -4.62
C TRP A 109 -0.15 -3.01 -4.70
N SER A 110 1.06 -3.55 -4.56
CA SER A 110 2.31 -2.78 -4.52
C SER A 110 2.53 -2.00 -5.82
N TYR A 111 3.15 -0.83 -5.70
CA TYR A 111 3.66 -0.06 -6.84
C TYR A 111 4.81 -0.80 -7.54
N GLY A 112 5.09 -0.41 -8.79
CA GLY A 112 6.12 -1.02 -9.61
C GLY A 112 7.51 -0.50 -9.25
N PHE A 113 8.02 -0.87 -8.06
CA PHE A 113 9.39 -0.56 -7.65
C PHE A 113 10.39 -1.55 -8.22
N ALA A 114 11.65 -1.11 -8.35
CA ALA A 114 12.75 -1.97 -8.80
C ALA A 114 12.98 -3.15 -7.84
N ASP A 115 13.61 -4.20 -8.34
CA ASP A 115 13.89 -5.42 -7.59
C ASP A 115 14.61 -5.13 -6.26
N GLY A 116 14.23 -5.88 -5.22
CA GLY A 116 14.75 -5.71 -3.87
C GLY A 116 14.06 -4.62 -3.04
N ILE A 117 13.19 -3.79 -3.63
CA ILE A 117 12.36 -2.84 -2.89
C ILE A 117 11.03 -3.49 -2.50
N MET A 118 10.81 -3.65 -1.21
CA MET A 118 9.60 -4.23 -0.62
C MET A 118 8.66 -3.14 -0.14
N HIS A 119 7.37 -3.26 -0.49
CA HIS A 119 6.35 -2.26 -0.20
C HIS A 119 5.35 -2.77 0.84
N LEU A 120 5.36 -2.14 2.01
CA LEU A 120 4.51 -2.41 3.15
C LEU A 120 3.55 -1.25 3.38
N VAL A 121 2.48 -1.50 4.12
CA VAL A 121 1.51 -0.50 4.58
C VAL A 121 1.40 -0.63 6.10
N VAL A 122 1.53 0.50 6.78
CA VAL A 122 1.24 0.60 8.22
C VAL A 122 -0.12 1.27 8.36
N TRP A 123 -1.10 0.50 8.80
CA TRP A 123 -2.46 0.96 9.07
C TRP A 123 -2.54 1.52 10.48
N SER A 124 -3.35 2.57 10.66
CA SER A 124 -3.58 3.26 11.92
C SER A 124 -5.07 3.41 12.19
N LYS A 125 -5.51 3.15 13.42
CA LYS A 125 -6.84 3.51 13.91
C LYS A 125 -6.96 5.02 14.17
N SER A 126 -5.85 5.65 14.55
CA SER A 126 -5.78 7.09 14.84
C SER A 126 -5.56 7.89 13.56
N VAL A 127 -6.16 9.07 13.50
CA VAL A 127 -5.93 10.05 12.42
C VAL A 127 -4.48 10.43 12.36
N ILE A 128 -3.88 10.41 11.15
CA ILE A 128 -2.50 10.86 10.93
C ILE A 128 -2.56 12.30 10.43
N PRO A 129 -2.25 13.31 11.28
CA PRO A 129 -2.46 14.70 10.93
C PRO A 129 -1.61 15.14 9.73
N VAL A 130 -2.21 15.94 8.87
CA VAL A 130 -1.55 16.56 7.72
C VAL A 130 -1.74 18.07 7.76
N ASP A 131 -0.79 18.79 7.18
CA ASP A 131 -0.93 20.21 6.90
C ASP A 131 -2.06 20.43 5.89
N ALA A 132 -2.97 21.35 6.20
CA ALA A 132 -4.18 21.56 5.43
C ALA A 132 -3.91 22.16 4.03
N ALA A 133 -2.82 22.91 3.87
CA ALA A 133 -2.48 23.55 2.61
C ALA A 133 -1.81 22.56 1.63
N THR A 134 -0.93 21.70 2.14
CA THR A 134 -0.10 20.79 1.33
C THR A 134 -0.63 19.37 1.26
N GLY A 135 -1.42 18.95 2.25
CA GLY A 135 -1.86 17.57 2.44
C GLY A 135 -0.76 16.60 2.84
N LEU A 136 0.41 17.11 3.26
CA LEU A 136 1.55 16.34 3.73
C LEU A 136 1.57 16.25 5.26
N PRO A 137 2.19 15.21 5.86
CA PRO A 137 2.34 15.13 7.32
C PRO A 137 2.98 16.41 7.90
N THR A 138 2.47 16.89 9.02
CA THR A 138 3.08 18.03 9.74
C THR A 138 4.49 17.67 10.24
N ALA A 139 5.30 18.66 10.64
CA ALA A 139 6.63 18.39 11.20
C ALA A 139 6.55 17.52 12.48
N GLU A 140 5.53 17.73 13.30
CA GLU A 140 5.26 16.89 14.48
C GLU A 140 4.86 15.47 14.09
N THR A 141 3.92 15.31 13.15
CA THR A 141 3.50 13.99 12.66
C THR A 141 4.67 13.23 12.03
N THR A 142 5.51 13.93 11.28
CA THR A 142 6.73 13.38 10.67
C THR A 142 7.65 12.80 11.75
N ARG A 143 7.93 13.55 12.82
CA ARG A 143 8.74 13.05 13.95
C ARG A 143 8.12 11.84 14.64
N LEU A 144 6.80 11.82 14.83
CA LEU A 144 6.10 10.69 15.43
C LEU A 144 6.22 9.42 14.58
N VAL A 145 5.97 9.54 13.27
CA VAL A 145 6.11 8.43 12.32
C VAL A 145 7.55 7.94 12.30
N GLU A 146 8.51 8.84 12.18
CA GLU A 146 9.93 8.49 12.09
C GLU A 146 10.45 7.79 13.35
N ASN A 147 10.06 8.27 14.54
CA ASN A 147 10.39 7.59 15.79
C ASN A 147 9.76 6.19 15.87
N PHE A 148 8.50 6.05 15.42
CA PHE A 148 7.85 4.74 15.31
C PHE A 148 8.61 3.80 14.36
N LEU A 149 9.04 4.31 13.20
CA LEU A 149 9.80 3.54 12.21
C LEU A 149 11.16 3.11 12.75
N ASP A 150 11.90 4.00 13.40
CA ASP A 150 13.19 3.68 14.02
C ASP A 150 13.03 2.60 15.11
N CYS A 151 12.03 2.74 15.98
CA CYS A 151 11.78 1.80 17.06
C CYS A 151 11.23 0.45 16.59
N THR A 152 10.53 0.40 15.47
CA THR A 152 9.82 -0.81 15.01
C THR A 152 10.57 -1.49 13.88
N PHE A 153 10.80 -0.80 12.76
CA PHE A 153 11.50 -1.33 11.60
C PHE A 153 13.01 -1.34 11.83
N GLY A 154 13.57 -0.23 12.36
CA GLY A 154 15.00 -0.13 12.61
C GLY A 154 15.50 -1.20 13.60
N LYS A 155 14.80 -1.38 14.72
CA LYS A 155 15.17 -2.42 15.70
C LYS A 155 14.91 -3.86 15.23
N ALA A 156 13.82 -4.11 14.49
CA ALA A 156 13.47 -5.47 14.09
C ALA A 156 14.22 -5.96 12.84
N LEU A 157 14.51 -5.07 11.89
CA LEU A 157 15.08 -5.41 10.59
C LEU A 157 16.48 -4.83 10.36
N GLY A 158 16.98 -3.97 11.25
CA GLY A 158 18.27 -3.29 11.09
C GLY A 158 18.26 -2.18 10.04
N CYS A 159 17.09 -1.72 9.59
CA CYS A 159 16.99 -0.68 8.57
C CYS A 159 17.37 0.69 9.11
N ARG A 160 17.98 1.52 8.25
CA ARG A 160 18.19 2.95 8.52
C ARG A 160 17.32 3.80 7.60
N ARG A 161 16.72 4.85 8.16
CA ARG A 161 15.97 5.84 7.37
C ARG A 161 16.84 6.43 6.26
N ASP A 162 16.21 6.76 5.13
CA ASP A 162 16.83 7.31 3.91
C ASP A 162 17.82 6.40 3.18
N GLU A 163 18.33 5.37 3.83
CA GLU A 163 19.24 4.37 3.27
C GLU A 163 18.51 3.10 2.86
N ASP A 164 17.82 2.46 3.81
CA ASP A 164 17.16 1.17 3.66
C ASP A 164 15.65 1.23 3.95
N LEU A 165 15.19 2.37 4.46
CA LEU A 165 13.82 2.62 4.89
C LEU A 165 13.33 3.98 4.39
N LEU A 166 12.29 3.98 3.57
CA LEU A 166 11.54 5.18 3.19
C LEU A 166 10.09 5.04 3.64
N TRP A 167 9.42 6.16 3.82
CA TRP A 167 7.99 6.17 4.08
C TRP A 167 7.33 7.38 3.43
N PHE A 168 6.03 7.27 3.18
CA PHE A 168 5.23 8.40 2.73
C PHE A 168 3.76 8.20 3.10
N LYS A 169 3.05 9.32 3.25
CA LYS A 169 1.59 9.33 3.29
C LYS A 169 1.07 9.86 1.97
N GLN A 170 0.25 9.08 1.29
CA GLN A 170 -0.35 9.55 0.03
C GLN A 170 -1.35 10.68 0.31
N LYS A 171 -1.37 11.74 -0.51
CA LYS A 171 -2.33 12.85 -0.37
C LYS A 171 -3.76 12.32 -0.60
N ALA A 172 -4.76 12.93 0.06
CA ALA A 172 -6.15 12.49 -0.03
C ALA A 172 -6.68 12.35 -1.47
N ALA A 173 -6.21 13.21 -2.38
CA ALA A 173 -6.57 13.18 -3.80
C ALA A 173 -6.20 11.86 -4.50
N TRP A 174 -5.17 11.16 -4.03
CA TRP A 174 -4.59 9.96 -4.66
C TRP A 174 -4.78 8.69 -3.83
N GLN A 175 -5.39 8.78 -2.66
CA GLN A 175 -5.74 7.63 -1.85
C GLN A 175 -6.95 6.90 -2.44
N SER A 176 -6.77 5.63 -2.76
CA SER A 176 -7.86 4.75 -3.17
C SER A 176 -8.69 4.26 -1.98
N VAL A 177 -8.11 4.17 -0.78
CA VAL A 177 -8.80 3.79 0.47
C VAL A 177 -8.70 4.94 1.47
N ARG A 178 -9.63 5.87 1.41
CA ARG A 178 -9.61 7.09 2.26
C ARG A 178 -10.07 6.85 3.70
N ALA A 179 -10.74 5.74 3.95
CA ALA A 179 -11.49 5.54 5.19
C ALA A 179 -10.70 4.83 6.31
N VAL A 180 -9.49 4.34 6.05
CA VAL A 180 -8.56 3.92 7.11
C VAL A 180 -7.22 4.60 6.89
N GLU A 181 -6.71 5.18 7.95
CA GLU A 181 -5.45 5.90 7.96
C GLU A 181 -4.28 4.95 7.76
N HIS A 182 -3.35 5.32 6.90
CA HIS A 182 -2.17 4.53 6.65
C HIS A 182 -1.01 5.37 6.12
N ILE A 183 0.19 4.82 6.29
CA ILE A 183 1.41 5.22 5.58
C ILE A 183 1.92 4.04 4.77
N HIS A 184 2.63 4.36 3.69
CA HIS A 184 3.39 3.41 2.91
C HIS A 184 4.82 3.38 3.43
N VAL A 185 5.41 2.20 3.50
CA VAL A 185 6.79 1.98 3.93
C VAL A 185 7.50 1.15 2.87
N LEU A 186 8.66 1.63 2.43
CA LEU A 186 9.54 0.93 1.51
C LEU A 186 10.77 0.45 2.26
N VAL A 187 11.11 -0.83 2.09
CA VAL A 187 12.30 -1.44 2.69
C VAL A 187 13.16 -2.04 1.59
N ARG A 188 14.48 -1.85 1.66
CA ARG A 188 15.45 -2.54 0.79
C ARG A 188 16.62 -3.08 1.60
N HIS A 189 17.45 -3.91 0.97
CA HIS A 189 18.63 -4.54 1.58
C HIS A 189 18.35 -5.38 2.84
N VAL A 190 17.11 -5.88 2.97
CA VAL A 190 16.69 -6.82 4.01
C VAL A 190 16.25 -8.11 3.34
N GLN A 191 16.55 -9.25 3.95
CA GLN A 191 16.12 -10.53 3.41
C GLN A 191 14.60 -10.66 3.50
N LEU A 192 13.98 -11.15 2.41
CA LEU A 192 12.53 -11.34 2.33
C LEU A 192 11.97 -12.12 3.53
N ARG A 193 12.63 -13.21 3.93
CA ARG A 193 12.21 -14.06 5.07
C ARG A 193 12.11 -13.28 6.38
N ASP A 194 12.97 -12.29 6.59
CA ASP A 194 13.01 -11.52 7.83
C ASP A 194 11.84 -10.53 7.84
N VAL A 195 11.51 -9.96 6.68
CA VAL A 195 10.31 -9.14 6.49
C VAL A 195 9.04 -9.98 6.63
N GLU A 196 8.97 -11.18 6.07
CA GLU A 196 7.82 -12.08 6.21
C GLU A 196 7.60 -12.49 7.68
N ARG A 197 8.68 -12.77 8.42
CA ARG A 197 8.61 -13.02 9.86
C ARG A 197 8.14 -11.79 10.64
N PHE A 198 8.65 -10.61 10.30
CA PHE A 198 8.27 -9.35 10.92
C PHE A 198 6.80 -8.98 10.68
N VAL A 199 6.31 -9.18 9.46
CA VAL A 199 4.90 -8.95 9.08
C VAL A 199 3.98 -10.07 9.59
N GLY A 200 4.52 -11.26 9.83
CA GLY A 200 3.75 -12.46 10.20
C GLY A 200 2.97 -13.07 9.03
N ARG A 201 3.39 -12.78 7.79
CA ARG A 201 2.72 -13.27 6.57
C ARG A 201 3.70 -13.37 5.41
N ALA A 202 3.57 -14.42 4.59
CA ALA A 202 4.36 -14.58 3.37
C ALA A 202 3.94 -13.58 2.28
N ARG A 203 4.90 -13.04 1.52
CA ARG A 203 4.65 -12.10 0.42
C ARG A 203 3.84 -12.75 -0.71
N THR A 204 3.98 -14.07 -0.88
CA THR A 204 3.23 -14.86 -1.87
C THR A 204 1.72 -14.85 -1.65
N GLN A 205 1.26 -14.49 -0.44
CA GLN A 205 -0.15 -14.40 -0.09
C GLN A 205 -0.77 -13.03 -0.39
N THR A 206 0.00 -12.08 -0.92
CA THR A 206 -0.55 -10.79 -1.35
C THR A 206 -1.47 -10.95 -2.55
N LEU A 207 -2.50 -10.11 -2.64
CA LEU A 207 -3.44 -10.16 -3.76
C LEU A 207 -2.75 -9.95 -5.12
N GLN A 208 -1.76 -9.06 -5.21
CA GLN A 208 -0.98 -8.87 -6.43
C GLN A 208 -0.30 -10.16 -6.89
N VAL A 209 0.40 -10.88 -5.99
CA VAL A 209 1.08 -12.14 -6.35
C VAL A 209 0.07 -13.22 -6.74
N LEU A 210 -1.02 -13.35 -5.97
CA LEU A 210 -2.09 -14.29 -6.27
C LEU A 210 -2.74 -13.99 -7.64
N ALA A 211 -3.01 -12.73 -7.97
CA ALA A 211 -3.57 -12.32 -9.26
C ALA A 211 -2.61 -12.60 -10.41
N ARG A 212 -1.31 -12.33 -10.23
CA ARG A 212 -0.28 -12.62 -11.24
C ARG A 212 -0.18 -14.11 -11.55
N ASN A 213 -0.41 -14.96 -10.55
CA ASN A 213 -0.39 -16.42 -10.68
C ASN A 213 -1.72 -17.02 -11.14
N GLY A 214 -2.76 -16.21 -11.38
CA GLY A 214 -4.11 -16.70 -11.73
C GLY A 214 -4.86 -17.35 -10.56
N ASN A 215 -4.39 -17.16 -9.33
CA ASN A 215 -4.90 -17.78 -8.10
C ASN A 215 -5.82 -16.85 -7.30
N LEU A 216 -6.42 -15.86 -7.94
CA LEU A 216 -7.33 -14.91 -7.31
C LEU A 216 -8.71 -15.11 -7.93
N ASP A 217 -9.65 -15.63 -7.15
CA ASP A 217 -11.04 -15.73 -7.62
C ASP A 217 -11.64 -14.31 -7.70
N THR A 218 -12.73 -14.22 -8.44
CA THR A 218 -13.71 -13.14 -8.48
C THR A 218 -14.16 -12.62 -7.11
N GLY A 219 -13.75 -13.17 -5.96
CA GLY A 219 -14.07 -12.63 -4.63
C GLY A 219 -12.94 -11.87 -3.93
N GLY A 220 -11.73 -11.82 -4.50
CA GLY A 220 -10.55 -11.34 -3.75
C GLY A 220 -10.02 -12.35 -2.73
N THR A 221 -10.57 -13.56 -2.72
CA THR A 221 -10.13 -14.70 -1.91
C THR A 221 -9.10 -15.52 -2.71
N PRO A 222 -8.01 -15.99 -2.10
CA PRO A 222 -7.12 -16.93 -2.75
C PRO A 222 -7.92 -18.16 -3.20
N MET A 223 -7.80 -18.55 -4.47
CA MET A 223 -8.25 -19.87 -4.92
C MET A 223 -7.37 -20.89 -4.20
N ILE A 224 -7.92 -21.61 -3.22
CA ILE A 224 -7.21 -22.72 -2.58
C ILE A 224 -7.09 -23.81 -3.65
N SER A 225 -5.95 -23.87 -4.34
CA SER A 225 -5.63 -25.00 -5.20
C SER A 225 -5.46 -26.21 -4.31
N SER A 226 -6.31 -27.24 -4.45
CA SER A 226 -6.25 -28.51 -3.71
C SER A 226 -5.00 -29.36 -4.01
N LYS A 227 -3.86 -28.75 -4.37
CA LYS A 227 -2.59 -29.41 -4.67
C LYS A 227 -1.48 -29.14 -3.64
N MET A 228 -1.80 -28.54 -2.49
CA MET A 228 -0.89 -28.48 -1.35
C MET A 228 -1.61 -28.94 -0.06
N ILE A 229 -1.80 -30.26 0.03
CA ILE A 229 -1.74 -31.03 1.27
C ILE A 229 -0.71 -32.12 1.03
#